data_AF-A0AAW9N830-F1
#
_entry.id   AF-A0AAW9N830-F1
#
_cell.length_a   1.000
_cell.length_b   1.000
_cell.length_c   1.000
_cell.angle_alpha   90.00
_cell.angle_beta   90.00
_cell.angle_gamma   90.00
#
_symmetry.space_group_name_H-M   'P 1'
#
loop_
_entity.id
_entity.type
_entity.pdbx_description
1 polymer ?
#
loop_
_entity_poly.entity_id
_entity_poly.type
_entity_poly.pdbx_seq_one_letter_code
_entity_poly.pdbx_strand_id
1 'polypeptide(L)'
;MNNLNSFFKSITTSFVISLLVLVILASIYHILWKNNRTEALLKSEVHQSFDEVKIFNSKNNELNNLIIKEITDLKKELSNIFGKIDTNVGLNIVIFEKLEELQMYGELEDIGAFFDNNANLIALVSPDSLDREADEWFFRKDLRHEYTHYFLAKYLMENKIKDVPIWFNEGLAEYVAVTMDGVEATDPLNEVINFEFLKSREDWARQRRNHKELYPQSHYGIRYIIEKNDLDILKKIIDDSYDLGFSKSFKRHTNIEINELHKFIN
;
A
#
# COMPACT_ATOMS: atom_id res chain seq x y z
N MET A 1 -7.06 -57.58 12.72
CA MET A 1 -7.53 -56.18 12.81
C MET A 1 -6.41 -55.15 12.96
N ASN A 2 -5.34 -55.39 13.75
CA ASN A 2 -4.26 -54.40 13.96
C ASN A 2 -3.43 -54.02 12.71
N ASN A 3 -3.23 -54.94 11.74
CA ASN A 3 -2.43 -54.68 10.53
C ASN A 3 -3.14 -53.84 9.46
N LEU A 4 -4.48 -53.83 9.45
CA LEU A 4 -5.24 -53.08 8.46
C LEU A 4 -5.29 -51.59 8.84
N ASN A 5 -5.44 -51.30 10.14
CA ASN A 5 -5.41 -49.94 10.67
C ASN A 5 -4.02 -49.29 10.55
N SER A 6 -2.93 -50.05 10.72
CA SER A 6 -1.57 -49.53 10.52
C SER A 6 -1.31 -49.21 9.04
N PHE A 7 -1.80 -50.05 8.11
CA PHE A 7 -1.69 -49.83 6.68
C PHE A 7 -2.44 -48.56 6.21
N PHE A 8 -3.70 -48.39 6.61
CA PHE A 8 -4.47 -47.18 6.27
C PHE A 8 -3.85 -45.92 6.88
N LYS A 9 -3.30 -45.99 8.10
CA LYS A 9 -2.59 -44.86 8.73
C LYS A 9 -1.31 -44.50 7.97
N SER A 10 -0.57 -45.48 7.46
CA SER A 10 0.62 -45.25 6.64
C SER A 10 0.29 -44.58 5.31
N ILE A 11 -0.80 -45.01 4.64
CA ILE A 11 -1.26 -44.39 3.39
C ILE A 11 -1.71 -42.95 3.62
N THR A 12 -2.51 -42.69 4.66
CA THR A 12 -2.99 -41.32 4.95
C THR A 12 -1.83 -40.41 5.32
N THR A 13 -0.87 -40.87 6.12
CA THR A 13 0.34 -40.10 6.43
C THR A 13 1.16 -39.81 5.16
N SER A 14 1.38 -40.80 4.28
CA SER A 14 2.09 -40.58 3.01
C SER A 14 1.36 -39.58 2.11
N PHE A 15 0.03 -39.69 2.00
CA PHE A 15 -0.77 -38.76 1.20
C PHE A 15 -0.70 -37.33 1.72
N VAL A 16 -0.82 -37.14 3.04
CA VAL A 16 -0.68 -35.82 3.68
C VAL A 16 0.71 -35.23 3.44
N ILE A 17 1.77 -36.04 3.56
CA ILE A 17 3.15 -35.61 3.27
C ILE A 17 3.28 -35.19 1.80
N SER A 18 2.80 -36.00 0.86
CA SER A 18 2.85 -35.67 -0.57
C SER A 18 2.10 -34.38 -0.89
N LEU A 19 0.93 -34.16 -0.28
CA LEU A 19 0.16 -32.94 -0.45
C LEU A 19 0.91 -31.72 0.10
N LEU A 20 1.51 -31.85 1.29
CA LEU A 20 2.31 -30.79 1.91
C LEU A 20 3.52 -30.43 1.03
N VAL A 21 4.23 -31.44 0.51
CA VAL A 21 5.36 -31.25 -0.41
C VAL A 21 4.91 -30.52 -1.67
N LEU A 22 3.77 -30.89 -2.26
CA LEU A 22 3.25 -30.25 -3.46
C LEU A 22 2.86 -28.78 -3.21
N VAL A 23 2.25 -28.48 -2.06
CA VAL A 23 1.94 -27.08 -1.65
C VAL A 23 3.23 -26.28 -1.50
N ILE A 24 4.24 -26.81 -0.82
CA ILE A 24 5.54 -26.13 -0.65
C ILE A 24 6.21 -25.89 -2.01
N LEU A 25 6.24 -26.88 -2.90
CA LEU A 25 6.83 -26.74 -4.23
C LEU A 25 6.08 -25.70 -5.07
N ALA A 26 4.75 -25.67 -5.01
CA ALA A 26 3.95 -24.67 -5.69
C ALA A 26 4.24 -23.26 -5.15
N SER A 27 4.34 -23.09 -3.83
CA SER A 27 4.71 -21.80 -3.22
C SER A 27 6.12 -21.34 -3.61
N ILE A 28 7.11 -22.25 -3.61
CA ILE A 28 8.48 -21.93 -4.04
C ILE A 28 8.50 -21.54 -5.51
N TYR A 29 7.82 -22.31 -6.38
CA TYR A 29 7.73 -22.00 -7.80
C TYR A 29 7.11 -20.61 -8.02
N HIS A 30 6.04 -20.29 -7.32
CA HIS A 30 5.37 -19.00 -7.40
C HIS A 30 6.29 -17.85 -6.95
N ILE A 31 7.02 -18.00 -5.83
CA ILE A 31 8.00 -17.01 -5.37
C ILE A 31 9.11 -16.81 -6.41
N LEU A 32 9.68 -17.90 -6.94
CA LEU A 32 10.74 -17.83 -7.95
C LEU A 32 10.25 -17.17 -9.24
N TRP A 33 9.03 -17.51 -9.67
CA TRP A 33 8.42 -16.94 -10.86
C TRP A 33 8.20 -15.42 -10.69
N LYS A 34 7.66 -14.99 -9.56
CA LYS A 34 7.47 -13.55 -9.26
C LYS A 34 8.81 -12.82 -9.23
N ASN A 35 9.80 -13.35 -8.50
CA ASN A 35 11.14 -12.76 -8.43
C ASN A 35 11.79 -12.62 -9.82
N ASN A 36 11.68 -13.65 -10.66
CA ASN A 36 12.23 -13.61 -12.02
C ASN A 36 11.56 -12.52 -12.87
N ARG A 37 10.25 -12.27 -12.72
CA ARG A 37 9.55 -11.19 -13.42
C ARG A 37 9.98 -9.81 -12.92
N THR A 38 10.08 -9.64 -11.61
CA THR A 38 10.59 -8.38 -11.01
C THR A 38 12.02 -8.12 -11.47
N GLU A 39 12.90 -9.13 -11.44
CA GLU A 39 14.25 -9.00 -11.98
C GLU A 39 14.25 -8.66 -13.47
N ALA A 40 13.37 -9.24 -14.27
CA ALA A 40 13.27 -8.93 -15.70
C ALA A 40 12.84 -7.47 -15.93
N LEU A 41 11.90 -6.96 -15.15
CA LEU A 41 11.52 -5.54 -15.17
C LEU A 41 12.69 -4.65 -14.76
N LEU A 42 13.40 -4.99 -13.68
CA LEU A 42 14.51 -4.18 -13.17
C LEU A 42 15.84 -4.37 -13.94
N LYS A 43 15.87 -5.29 -14.90
CA LYS A 43 16.93 -5.43 -15.92
C LYS A 43 16.66 -4.59 -17.16
N SER A 44 15.48 -3.98 -17.27
CA SER A 44 15.20 -3.03 -18.36
C SER A 44 16.07 -1.78 -18.21
N GLU A 45 16.14 -0.99 -19.28
CA GLU A 45 16.93 0.24 -19.29
C GLU A 45 16.36 1.22 -18.24
N VAL A 46 17.22 1.64 -17.31
CA VAL A 46 16.94 2.79 -16.44
C VAL A 46 16.94 4.01 -17.34
N HIS A 47 15.78 4.62 -17.51
CA HIS A 47 15.65 5.80 -18.37
C HIS A 47 16.00 7.09 -17.64
N GLN A 48 15.78 7.15 -16.32
CA GLN A 48 16.08 8.31 -15.50
C GLN A 48 16.37 7.87 -14.04
N SER A 49 17.24 8.60 -13.35
CA SER A 49 17.50 8.40 -11.92
C SER A 49 17.72 9.73 -11.21
N PHE A 50 17.30 9.82 -9.95
CA PHE A 50 17.54 10.97 -9.08
C PHE A 50 17.57 10.49 -7.62
N ASP A 51 18.49 11.02 -6.80
CA ASP A 51 18.78 10.48 -5.48
C ASP A 51 18.92 8.93 -5.53
N GLU A 52 18.13 8.22 -4.72
CA GLU A 52 18.06 6.76 -4.66
C GLU A 52 16.86 6.19 -5.47
N VAL A 53 16.23 7.01 -6.31
CA VAL A 53 15.06 6.64 -7.13
C VAL A 53 15.49 6.32 -8.57
N LYS A 54 15.01 5.21 -9.10
CA LYS A 54 15.24 4.77 -10.49
C LYS A 54 13.91 4.62 -11.21
N ILE A 55 13.81 5.20 -12.40
CA ILE A 55 12.62 5.13 -13.25
C ILE A 55 12.92 4.22 -14.45
N PHE A 56 12.10 3.19 -14.59
CA PHE A 56 12.18 2.16 -15.63
C PHE A 56 11.01 2.29 -16.59
N ASN A 57 11.21 1.82 -17.83
CA ASN A 57 10.20 1.71 -18.89
C ASN A 57 9.48 3.03 -19.28
N SER A 58 10.00 4.20 -18.93
CA SER A 58 9.51 5.50 -19.42
C SER A 58 10.57 6.26 -20.23
N LYS A 59 10.38 6.34 -21.55
CA LYS A 59 11.19 7.18 -22.46
C LYS A 59 10.69 8.63 -22.54
N ASN A 60 9.60 8.95 -21.83
CA ASN A 60 9.01 10.27 -21.85
C ASN A 60 9.69 11.18 -20.81
N ASN A 61 10.50 12.13 -21.26
CA ASN A 61 11.23 13.06 -20.39
C ASN A 61 10.31 13.96 -19.55
N GLU A 62 9.17 14.36 -20.10
CA GLU A 62 8.21 15.19 -19.37
C GLU A 62 7.58 14.42 -18.21
N LEU A 63 7.15 13.18 -18.47
CA LEU A 63 6.66 12.27 -17.43
C LEU A 63 7.73 12.02 -16.36
N ASN A 64 8.98 11.77 -16.77
CA ASN A 64 10.07 11.55 -15.84
C ASN A 64 10.33 12.79 -14.97
N ASN A 65 10.29 14.00 -15.54
CA ASN A 65 10.42 15.24 -14.79
C ASN A 65 9.26 15.47 -13.81
N LEU A 66 8.03 15.12 -14.22
CA LEU A 66 6.86 15.15 -13.35
C LEU A 66 7.07 14.23 -12.14
N ILE A 67 7.46 12.96 -12.37
CA ILE A 67 7.73 11.99 -11.30
C ILE A 67 8.79 12.51 -10.33
N ILE A 68 9.90 13.04 -10.85
CA ILE A 68 11.00 13.59 -10.03
C ILE A 68 10.47 14.72 -9.14
N LYS A 69 9.73 15.66 -9.73
CA LYS A 69 9.19 16.81 -9.01
C LYS A 69 8.24 16.35 -7.91
N GLU A 70 7.27 15.51 -8.24
CA GLU A 70 6.24 15.05 -7.29
C GLU A 70 6.85 14.28 -6.12
N ILE A 71 7.79 13.38 -6.38
CA ILE A 71 8.47 12.66 -5.30
C ILE A 71 9.30 13.60 -4.43
N THR A 72 9.98 14.56 -5.04
CA THR A 72 10.80 15.53 -4.30
C THR A 72 9.95 16.38 -3.36
N ASP A 73 8.78 16.84 -3.82
CA ASP A 73 7.86 17.65 -3.03
C ASP A 73 7.18 16.80 -1.96
N LEU A 74 6.66 15.62 -2.34
CA LEU A 74 5.99 14.71 -1.43
C LEU A 74 6.93 14.17 -0.33
N LYS A 75 8.20 13.92 -0.64
CA LYS A 75 9.21 13.56 0.37
C LYS A 75 9.34 14.64 1.44
N LYS A 76 9.28 15.93 1.07
CA LYS A 76 9.34 17.04 2.04
C LYS A 76 8.05 17.10 2.86
N GLU A 77 6.89 16.96 2.21
CA GLU A 77 5.58 16.94 2.87
C GLU A 77 5.51 15.84 3.93
N LEU A 78 5.81 14.60 3.56
CA LEU A 78 5.82 13.46 4.48
C LEU A 78 6.89 13.60 5.56
N SER A 79 8.06 14.18 5.23
CA SER A 79 9.09 14.47 6.23
C SER A 79 8.66 15.54 7.23
N ASN A 80 7.75 16.44 6.88
CA ASN A 80 7.19 17.42 7.83
C ASN A 80 6.23 16.75 8.82
N ILE A 81 5.56 15.65 8.42
CA ILE A 81 4.65 14.89 9.28
C ILE A 81 5.43 13.93 10.17
N PHE A 82 6.30 13.12 9.58
CA PHE A 82 6.93 11.97 10.24
C PHE A 82 8.40 12.20 10.59
N GLY A 83 9.00 13.30 10.17
CA GLY A 83 10.44 13.50 10.23
C GLY A 83 11.16 12.85 9.04
N LYS A 84 12.47 13.10 8.94
CA LYS A 84 13.30 12.53 7.87
C LYS A 84 13.53 11.05 8.12
N ILE A 85 13.38 10.25 7.07
CA ILE A 85 13.67 8.82 7.06
C ILE A 85 14.87 8.52 6.15
N ASP A 86 15.54 7.40 6.43
CA ASP A 86 16.58 6.84 5.61
C ASP A 86 16.00 6.08 4.38
N THR A 87 16.15 6.69 3.21
CA THR A 87 15.73 6.10 1.93
C THR A 87 16.87 5.37 1.18
N ASN A 88 17.99 5.05 1.84
CA ASN A 88 19.19 4.45 1.22
C ASN A 88 18.98 3.06 0.58
N VAL A 89 17.85 2.40 0.83
CA VAL A 89 17.49 1.13 0.18
C VAL A 89 16.99 1.28 -1.26
N GLY A 90 16.82 2.52 -1.72
CA GLY A 90 16.38 2.87 -3.06
C GLY A 90 14.93 2.53 -3.38
N LEU A 91 14.36 3.26 -4.32
CA LEU A 91 13.02 3.09 -4.84
C LEU A 91 13.06 2.87 -6.35
N ASN A 92 12.42 1.82 -6.82
CA ASN A 92 12.21 1.56 -8.24
C ASN A 92 10.81 2.02 -8.63
N ILE A 93 10.69 2.73 -9.74
CA ILE A 93 9.41 3.12 -10.33
C ILE A 93 9.36 2.52 -11.72
N VAL A 94 8.36 1.68 -11.96
CA VAL A 94 8.16 1.01 -13.25
C VAL A 94 6.89 1.55 -13.88
N ILE A 95 7.04 2.14 -15.06
CA ILE A 95 5.91 2.62 -15.86
C ILE A 95 5.47 1.54 -16.83
N PHE A 96 4.21 1.14 -16.76
CA PHE A 96 3.55 0.22 -17.67
C PHE A 96 2.79 1.02 -18.73
N GLU A 97 2.85 0.60 -19.99
CA GLU A 97 2.09 1.27 -21.06
C GLU A 97 0.59 0.96 -20.96
N LYS A 98 0.24 -0.19 -20.38
CA LYS A 98 -1.13 -0.70 -20.33
C LYS A 98 -1.51 -1.20 -18.95
N LEU A 99 -2.75 -0.94 -18.56
CA LEU A 99 -3.34 -1.38 -17.31
C LEU A 99 -3.28 -2.91 -17.17
N GLU A 100 -3.57 -3.64 -18.24
CA GLU A 100 -3.58 -5.11 -18.24
C GLU A 100 -2.20 -5.69 -17.93
N GLU A 101 -1.13 -5.05 -18.41
CA GLU A 101 0.24 -5.51 -18.15
C GLU A 101 0.61 -5.33 -16.68
N LEU A 102 0.20 -4.20 -16.08
CA LEU A 102 0.37 -3.94 -14.65
C LEU A 102 -0.41 -4.96 -13.82
N GLN A 103 -1.70 -5.18 -14.14
CA GLN A 103 -2.56 -6.12 -13.41
C GLN A 103 -2.04 -7.56 -13.51
N MET A 104 -1.59 -7.97 -14.70
CA MET A 104 -0.94 -9.28 -14.91
C MET A 104 0.38 -9.43 -14.14
N TYR A 105 1.11 -8.33 -13.90
CA TYR A 105 2.33 -8.36 -13.10
C TYR A 105 2.03 -8.39 -11.60
N GLY A 106 1.08 -7.57 -11.14
CA GLY A 106 0.66 -7.50 -9.74
C GLY A 106 -0.13 -8.71 -9.26
N GLU A 107 -0.75 -9.47 -10.18
CA GLU A 107 -1.79 -10.46 -9.87
C GLU A 107 -2.95 -9.84 -9.08
N LEU A 108 -3.31 -8.61 -9.45
CA LEU A 108 -4.31 -7.80 -8.79
C LEU A 108 -5.30 -7.32 -9.85
N GLU A 109 -6.58 -7.52 -9.59
CA GLU A 109 -7.68 -7.01 -10.41
C GLU A 109 -8.10 -5.63 -9.91
N ASP A 110 -8.61 -4.79 -10.82
CA ASP A 110 -9.17 -3.46 -10.52
C ASP A 110 -8.21 -2.51 -9.76
N ILE A 111 -6.93 -2.55 -10.11
CA ILE A 111 -5.91 -1.59 -9.62
C ILE A 111 -5.26 -0.82 -10.76
N GLY A 112 -5.03 0.48 -10.56
CA GLY A 112 -4.29 1.36 -11.49
C GLY A 112 -2.81 1.54 -11.14
N ALA A 113 -2.46 1.24 -9.90
CA ALA A 113 -1.11 1.35 -9.36
C ALA A 113 -0.94 0.39 -8.17
N PHE A 114 0.30 0.09 -7.79
CA PHE A 114 0.60 -0.56 -6.50
C PHE A 114 2.06 -0.39 -6.07
N PHE A 115 2.27 -0.45 -4.76
CA PHE A 115 3.58 -0.55 -4.13
C PHE A 115 3.90 -1.99 -3.66
N ASP A 116 5.00 -2.55 -4.15
CA ASP A 116 5.59 -3.80 -3.65
C ASP A 116 6.74 -3.51 -2.68
N ASN A 117 6.48 -3.70 -1.39
CA ASN A 117 7.45 -3.48 -0.32
C ASN A 117 8.67 -4.41 -0.40
N ASN A 118 8.56 -5.62 -0.97
CA ASN A 118 9.70 -6.53 -1.05
C ASN A 118 10.71 -6.09 -2.12
N ALA A 119 10.21 -5.49 -3.20
CA ALA A 119 11.02 -5.02 -4.32
C ALA A 119 11.38 -3.52 -4.24
N ASN A 120 10.87 -2.80 -3.23
CA ASN A 120 10.84 -1.34 -3.20
C ASN A 120 10.40 -0.78 -4.55
N LEU A 121 9.25 -1.24 -5.04
CA LEU A 121 8.80 -0.98 -6.40
C LEU A 121 7.43 -0.33 -6.38
N ILE A 122 7.31 0.82 -7.03
CA ILE A 122 6.02 1.41 -7.39
C ILE A 122 5.76 1.08 -8.86
N ALA A 123 4.63 0.45 -9.13
CA ALA A 123 4.14 0.17 -10.48
C ALA A 123 3.03 1.18 -10.81
N LEU A 124 3.15 1.88 -11.93
CA LEU A 124 2.18 2.85 -12.41
C LEU A 124 1.84 2.58 -13.87
N VAL A 125 0.62 2.91 -14.30
CA VAL A 125 0.28 3.02 -15.73
C VAL A 125 0.67 4.42 -16.22
N SER A 126 1.26 4.49 -17.42
CA SER A 126 1.53 5.77 -18.08
C SER A 126 0.22 6.53 -18.30
N PRO A 127 0.17 7.86 -18.07
CA PRO A 127 -0.98 8.64 -18.48
C PRO A 127 -1.08 8.63 -20.01
N ASP A 128 -2.31 8.65 -20.52
CA ASP A 128 -2.59 8.76 -21.96
C ASP A 128 -2.01 10.06 -22.53
N SER A 129 -2.12 11.17 -21.79
CA SER A 129 -1.58 12.48 -22.17
C SER A 129 -1.30 13.33 -20.93
N LEU A 130 -0.14 13.98 -20.86
CA LEU A 130 0.14 14.97 -19.81
C LEU A 130 -0.51 16.33 -20.08
N ASP A 131 -0.92 16.62 -21.31
CA ASP A 131 -1.63 17.86 -21.65
C ASP A 131 -3.09 17.85 -21.15
N ARG A 132 -3.63 16.68 -20.84
CA ARG A 132 -4.97 16.53 -20.26
C ARG A 132 -4.86 16.58 -18.74
N GLU A 133 -5.33 17.69 -18.17
CA GLU A 133 -5.35 17.93 -16.71
C GLU A 133 -5.88 16.74 -15.90
N ALA A 134 -6.95 16.09 -16.39
CA ALA A 134 -7.50 14.90 -15.72
C ALA A 134 -6.53 13.72 -15.68
N ASP A 135 -5.87 13.40 -16.79
CA ASP A 135 -4.92 12.27 -16.87
C ASP A 135 -3.69 12.54 -15.99
N GLU A 136 -3.16 13.77 -16.07
CA GLU A 136 -2.04 14.19 -15.24
C GLU A 136 -2.42 14.12 -13.75
N TRP A 137 -3.63 14.57 -13.39
CA TRP A 137 -4.14 14.51 -12.03
C TRP A 137 -4.27 13.07 -11.52
N PHE A 138 -4.87 12.16 -12.29
CA PHE A 138 -4.98 10.75 -11.90
C PHE A 138 -3.60 10.11 -11.72
N PHE A 139 -2.67 10.38 -12.64
CA PHE A 139 -1.30 9.88 -12.51
C PHE A 139 -0.59 10.42 -11.26
N ARG A 140 -0.71 11.72 -10.98
CA ARG A 140 -0.16 12.34 -9.76
C ARG A 140 -0.78 11.72 -8.51
N LYS A 141 -2.10 11.55 -8.49
CA LYS A 141 -2.82 10.92 -7.38
C LYS A 141 -2.26 9.53 -7.09
N ASP A 142 -2.17 8.68 -8.11
CA ASP A 142 -1.67 7.30 -7.97
C ASP A 142 -0.21 7.28 -7.51
N LEU A 143 0.66 8.12 -8.10
CA LEU A 143 2.05 8.24 -7.69
C LEU A 143 2.16 8.67 -6.21
N ARG A 144 1.38 9.67 -5.78
CA ARG A 144 1.40 10.18 -4.41
C ARG A 144 0.89 9.14 -3.41
N HIS A 145 -0.18 8.41 -3.78
CA HIS A 145 -0.74 7.32 -2.99
C HIS A 145 0.32 6.23 -2.75
N GLU A 146 0.91 5.69 -3.81
CA GLU A 146 1.89 4.60 -3.70
C GLU A 146 3.19 5.03 -3.03
N TYR A 147 3.64 6.26 -3.27
CA TYR A 147 4.82 6.80 -2.58
C TYR A 147 4.58 6.97 -1.07
N THR A 148 3.35 7.27 -0.67
CA THR A 148 2.99 7.34 0.76
C THR A 148 3.09 5.97 1.43
N HIS A 149 2.67 4.90 0.76
CA HIS A 149 2.91 3.53 1.25
C HIS A 149 4.39 3.21 1.36
N TYR A 150 5.20 3.55 0.35
CA TYR A 150 6.66 3.36 0.41
C TYR A 150 7.26 4.09 1.61
N PHE A 151 6.96 5.38 1.76
CA PHE A 151 7.49 6.20 2.83
C PHE A 151 7.07 5.65 4.21
N LEU A 152 5.80 5.31 4.39
CA LEU A 152 5.30 4.76 5.64
C LEU A 152 5.97 3.42 5.96
N ALA A 153 6.14 2.53 4.97
CA ALA A 153 6.82 1.26 5.20
C ALA A 153 8.26 1.43 5.70
N LYS A 154 8.99 2.42 5.16
CA LYS A 154 10.34 2.77 5.63
C LYS A 154 10.32 3.40 7.02
N TYR A 155 9.38 4.30 7.28
CA TYR A 155 9.19 4.89 8.60
C TYR A 155 8.94 3.83 9.68
N LEU A 156 8.02 2.90 9.43
CA LEU A 156 7.69 1.82 10.36
C LEU A 156 8.90 0.91 10.60
N MET A 157 9.63 0.56 9.54
CA MET A 157 10.84 -0.25 9.61
C MET A 157 11.93 0.39 10.49
N GLU A 158 12.25 1.67 10.27
CA GLU A 158 13.26 2.40 11.03
C GLU A 158 12.91 2.52 12.52
N ASN A 159 11.62 2.71 12.81
CA ASN A 159 11.11 2.84 14.18
C ASN A 159 10.75 1.49 14.82
N LYS A 160 11.01 0.36 14.12
CA LYS A 160 10.72 -1.01 14.60
C LYS A 160 9.24 -1.22 14.96
N ILE A 161 8.36 -0.50 14.30
CA ILE A 161 6.91 -0.65 14.43
C ILE A 161 6.49 -1.70 13.42
N LYS A 162 5.77 -2.72 13.90
CA LYS A 162 5.45 -3.90 13.09
C LYS A 162 4.54 -3.57 11.91
N ASP A 163 3.41 -2.95 12.19
CA ASP A 163 2.39 -2.56 11.21
C ASP A 163 1.45 -1.49 11.78
N VAL A 164 0.61 -0.96 10.90
CA VAL A 164 -0.58 -0.17 11.23
C VAL A 164 -1.79 -0.83 10.58
N PRO A 165 -3.01 -0.62 11.08
CA PRO A 165 -4.22 -1.11 10.43
C PRO A 165 -4.31 -0.69 8.97
N ILE A 166 -4.83 -1.56 8.11
CA ILE A 166 -4.95 -1.28 6.67
C ILE A 166 -5.75 0.00 6.40
N TRP A 167 -6.88 0.21 7.07
CA TRP A 167 -7.62 1.47 6.92
C TRP A 167 -6.77 2.72 7.21
N PHE A 168 -5.82 2.65 8.14
CA PHE A 168 -4.98 3.78 8.46
C PHE A 168 -3.93 4.00 7.36
N ASN A 169 -3.34 2.91 6.86
CA ASN A 169 -2.38 2.97 5.76
C ASN A 169 -3.01 3.51 4.47
N GLU A 170 -4.12 2.92 4.03
CA GLU A 170 -4.88 3.34 2.83
C GLU A 170 -5.45 4.74 3.01
N GLY A 171 -6.01 5.04 4.20
CA GLY A 171 -6.56 6.36 4.49
C GLY A 171 -5.51 7.47 4.47
N LEU A 172 -4.29 7.18 4.95
CA LEU A 172 -3.19 8.14 4.90
C LEU A 172 -2.75 8.39 3.47
N ALA A 173 -2.60 7.32 2.67
CA ALA A 173 -2.25 7.42 1.26
C ALA A 173 -3.30 8.24 0.48
N GLU A 174 -4.59 7.99 0.69
CA GLU A 174 -5.67 8.79 0.09
C GLU A 174 -5.70 10.25 0.57
N TYR A 175 -5.48 10.49 1.86
CA TYR A 175 -5.45 11.85 2.41
C TYR A 175 -4.30 12.67 1.80
N VAL A 176 -3.12 12.08 1.69
CA VAL A 176 -1.93 12.71 1.11
C VAL A 176 -2.06 12.91 -0.40
N ALA A 177 -2.64 11.93 -1.10
CA ALA A 177 -2.83 11.98 -2.55
C ALA A 177 -3.89 13.01 -2.97
N VAL A 178 -4.93 13.23 -2.17
CA VAL A 178 -6.07 14.08 -2.53
C VAL A 178 -6.05 15.41 -1.77
N THR A 179 -6.13 15.37 -0.44
CA THR A 179 -6.34 16.59 0.36
C THR A 179 -5.07 17.44 0.48
N MET A 180 -3.91 16.82 0.67
CA MET A 180 -2.66 17.58 0.70
C MET A 180 -2.28 18.16 -0.67
N ASP A 181 -2.81 17.59 -1.74
CA ASP A 181 -2.66 18.11 -3.11
C ASP A 181 -3.69 19.21 -3.44
N GLY A 182 -4.49 19.64 -2.45
CA GLY A 182 -5.43 20.77 -2.56
C GLY A 182 -6.85 20.39 -3.00
N VAL A 183 -7.18 19.10 -3.09
CA VAL A 183 -8.55 18.64 -3.43
C VAL A 183 -9.37 18.44 -2.16
N GLU A 184 -10.45 19.22 -2.01
CA GLU A 184 -11.23 19.28 -0.76
C GLU A 184 -12.17 18.08 -0.51
N ALA A 185 -12.44 17.23 -1.51
CA ALA A 185 -13.40 16.12 -1.35
C ALA A 185 -13.00 14.87 -2.14
N THR A 186 -13.28 13.72 -1.54
CA THR A 186 -13.33 12.41 -2.22
C THR A 186 -14.78 12.05 -2.53
N ASP A 187 -15.02 10.86 -3.07
CA ASP A 187 -16.37 10.34 -3.34
C ASP A 187 -17.24 10.36 -2.06
N PRO A 188 -18.53 10.72 -2.18
CA PRO A 188 -19.43 10.75 -1.03
C PRO A 188 -19.59 9.36 -0.40
N LEU A 189 -19.78 9.33 0.91
CA LEU A 189 -20.05 8.11 1.67
C LEU A 189 -21.55 7.83 1.71
N ASN A 190 -21.97 6.72 1.08
CA ASN A 190 -23.32 6.16 1.22
C ASN A 190 -23.37 5.09 2.31
N GLU A 191 -22.24 4.43 2.60
CA GLU A 191 -22.11 3.41 3.62
C GLU A 191 -20.77 3.53 4.35
N VAL A 192 -20.82 3.56 5.68
CA VAL A 192 -19.63 3.55 6.53
C VAL A 192 -19.68 2.33 7.45
N ILE A 193 -18.67 1.47 7.34
CA ILE A 193 -18.55 0.28 8.19
C ILE A 193 -17.57 0.52 9.35
N ASN A 194 -17.63 -0.35 10.36
CA ASN A 194 -16.73 -0.24 11.50
C ASN A 194 -15.26 -0.49 11.09
N PHE A 195 -14.36 0.42 11.45
CA PHE A 195 -12.92 0.34 11.18
C PHE A 195 -12.22 -0.89 11.80
N GLU A 196 -12.80 -1.49 12.85
CA GLU A 196 -12.32 -2.78 13.38
C GLU A 196 -12.41 -3.92 12.34
N PHE A 197 -13.29 -3.80 11.34
CA PHE A 197 -13.40 -4.76 10.24
C PHE A 197 -12.46 -4.44 9.07
N LEU A 198 -11.54 -3.48 9.22
CA LEU A 198 -10.61 -3.00 8.20
C LEU A 198 -9.16 -2.98 8.68
N LYS A 199 -8.82 -3.84 9.65
CA LYS A 199 -7.50 -3.84 10.29
C LYS A 199 -6.45 -4.63 9.50
N SER A 200 -6.83 -5.73 8.88
CA SER A 200 -5.91 -6.62 8.14
C SER A 200 -6.17 -6.61 6.63
N ARG A 201 -5.20 -7.10 5.84
CA ARG A 201 -5.36 -7.23 4.38
C ARG A 201 -6.48 -8.20 4.03
N GLU A 202 -6.61 -9.28 4.81
CA GLU A 202 -7.65 -10.29 4.65
C GLU A 202 -9.04 -9.72 4.95
N ASP A 203 -9.14 -8.86 5.97
CA ASP A 203 -10.39 -8.16 6.27
C ASP A 203 -10.75 -7.19 5.16
N TRP A 204 -9.80 -6.36 4.73
CA TRP A 204 -9.99 -5.43 3.61
C TRP A 204 -10.44 -6.15 2.33
N ALA A 205 -9.74 -7.22 1.95
CA ALA A 205 -10.07 -8.03 0.78
C ALA A 205 -11.45 -8.70 0.87
N ARG A 206 -11.91 -9.02 2.09
CA ARG A 206 -13.26 -9.53 2.32
C ARG A 206 -14.31 -8.43 2.20
N GLN A 207 -14.05 -7.25 2.78
CA GLN A 207 -15.01 -6.13 2.77
C GLN A 207 -15.17 -5.50 1.39
N ARG A 208 -14.09 -5.37 0.60
CA ARG A 208 -14.14 -4.75 -0.74
C ARG A 208 -15.07 -5.45 -1.72
N ARG A 209 -15.48 -6.70 -1.45
CA ARG A 209 -16.44 -7.44 -2.25
C ARG A 209 -17.87 -6.91 -2.11
N ASN A 210 -18.18 -6.27 -0.99
CA ASN A 210 -19.54 -5.82 -0.66
C ASN A 210 -19.60 -4.30 -0.43
N HIS A 211 -18.48 -3.65 -0.14
CA HIS A 211 -18.40 -2.23 0.18
C HIS A 211 -17.47 -1.52 -0.81
N LYS A 212 -18.00 -0.52 -1.51
CA LYS A 212 -17.26 0.22 -2.55
C LYS A 212 -16.41 1.37 -1.99
N GLU A 213 -16.75 1.85 -0.80
CA GLU A 213 -16.28 3.14 -0.28
C GLU A 213 -15.18 3.00 0.76
N LEU A 214 -14.46 1.87 0.81
CA LEU A 214 -13.43 1.64 1.84
C LEU A 214 -12.28 2.65 1.80
N TYR A 215 -11.84 3.05 0.60
CA TYR A 215 -10.81 4.07 0.39
C TYR A 215 -11.31 5.47 0.80
N PRO A 216 -12.43 6.00 0.26
CA PRO A 216 -13.04 7.25 0.75
C PRO A 216 -13.30 7.23 2.26
N GLN A 217 -13.85 6.15 2.81
CA GLN A 217 -14.11 6.03 4.24
C GLN A 217 -12.82 6.19 5.04
N SER A 218 -11.75 5.52 4.60
CA SER A 218 -10.44 5.56 5.27
C SER A 218 -9.82 6.96 5.18
N HIS A 219 -9.94 7.63 4.03
CA HIS A 219 -9.57 9.04 3.86
C HIS A 219 -10.31 9.91 4.88
N TYR A 220 -11.64 9.81 4.94
CA TYR A 220 -12.45 10.64 5.86
C TYR A 220 -12.12 10.34 7.33
N GLY A 221 -11.80 9.09 7.66
CA GLY A 221 -11.27 8.71 8.98
C GLY A 221 -10.01 9.49 9.34
N ILE A 222 -8.99 9.49 8.46
CA ILE A 222 -7.74 10.23 8.66
C ILE A 222 -7.97 11.73 8.73
N ARG A 223 -8.74 12.27 7.79
CA ARG A 223 -9.09 13.69 7.74
C ARG A 223 -9.76 14.14 9.04
N TYR A 224 -10.74 13.40 9.54
CA TYR A 224 -11.43 13.72 10.79
C TYR A 224 -10.46 13.78 11.98
N ILE A 225 -9.52 12.82 12.07
CA ILE A 225 -8.55 12.80 13.17
C ILE A 225 -7.63 14.03 13.13
N ILE A 226 -7.17 14.41 11.93
CA ILE A 226 -6.32 15.59 11.73
C ILE A 226 -7.08 16.87 12.06
N GLU A 227 -8.31 17.04 11.58
CA GLU A 227 -9.15 18.22 11.83
C GLU A 227 -9.43 18.45 13.33
N LYS A 228 -9.35 17.40 14.15
CA LYS A 228 -9.57 17.49 15.61
C LYS A 228 -8.31 17.69 16.45
N ASN A 229 -7.12 17.42 15.91
CA ASN A 229 -5.90 17.33 16.73
C ASN A 229 -4.64 18.01 16.13
N ASP A 230 -4.68 18.46 14.88
CA ASP A 230 -3.54 18.85 14.02
C ASP A 230 -2.82 17.66 13.36
N LEU A 231 -2.07 17.95 12.29
CA LEU A 231 -1.43 16.96 11.42
C LEU A 231 -0.40 16.06 12.13
N ASP A 232 0.23 16.56 13.19
CA ASP A 232 1.25 15.83 13.95
C ASP A 232 0.68 14.63 14.75
N ILE A 233 -0.64 14.55 14.87
CA ILE A 233 -1.35 13.46 15.55
C ILE A 233 -1.06 12.10 14.92
N LEU A 234 -0.86 12.05 13.60
CA LEU A 234 -0.59 10.81 12.88
C LEU A 234 0.72 10.18 13.36
N LYS A 235 1.76 11.00 13.48
CA LYS A 235 3.06 10.57 13.99
C LYS A 235 2.94 10.10 15.44
N LYS A 236 2.26 10.87 16.30
CA LYS A 236 2.04 10.52 17.71
C LYS A 236 1.34 9.17 17.87
N ILE A 237 0.30 8.89 17.07
CA ILE A 237 -0.41 7.61 17.08
C ILE A 237 0.53 6.46 16.68
N ILE A 238 1.31 6.64 15.63
CA ILE A 238 2.22 5.61 15.14
C ILE A 238 3.34 5.36 16.16
N ASP A 239 4.00 6.39 16.67
CA ASP A 239 5.14 6.25 17.59
C ASP A 239 4.76 5.53 18.89
N ASP A 240 3.68 5.98 19.53
CA ASP A 240 3.20 5.36 20.78
C ASP A 240 2.69 3.93 20.57
N SER A 241 2.44 3.51 19.31
CA SER A 241 2.01 2.15 19.01
C SER A 241 3.09 1.11 19.24
N TYR A 242 4.37 1.49 19.23
CA TYR A 242 5.50 0.61 19.53
C TYR A 242 5.33 -0.06 20.91
N ASP A 243 4.99 0.73 21.93
CA ASP A 243 4.83 0.25 23.30
C ASP A 243 3.40 -0.21 23.63
N LEU A 244 2.37 0.45 23.07
CA LEU A 244 0.99 0.25 23.49
C LEU A 244 0.20 -0.70 22.58
N GLY A 245 0.66 -0.88 21.35
CA GLY A 245 -0.16 -1.34 20.23
C GLY A 245 -1.04 -0.22 19.67
N PHE A 246 -1.35 -0.32 18.37
CA PHE A 246 -2.02 0.74 17.62
C PHE A 246 -3.35 1.18 18.21
N SER A 247 -4.26 0.26 18.56
CA SER A 247 -5.59 0.63 19.09
C SER A 247 -5.53 1.44 20.38
N LYS A 248 -4.61 1.10 21.28
CA LYS A 248 -4.44 1.85 22.55
C LYS A 248 -3.79 3.21 22.32
N SER A 249 -2.82 3.28 21.41
CA SER A 249 -2.20 4.54 21.00
C SER A 249 -3.23 5.48 20.36
N PHE A 250 -4.02 4.95 19.43
CA PHE A 250 -5.12 5.65 18.78
C PHE A 250 -6.08 6.27 19.81
N LYS A 251 -6.57 5.46 20.75
CA LYS A 251 -7.48 5.94 21.80
C LYS A 251 -6.83 7.01 22.68
N ARG A 252 -5.56 6.83 23.07
CA ARG A 252 -4.83 7.80 23.89
C ARG A 252 -4.79 9.18 23.23
N HIS A 253 -4.54 9.23 21.93
CA HIS A 253 -4.31 10.47 21.20
C HIS A 253 -5.59 11.10 20.66
N THR A 254 -6.61 10.32 20.35
CA THR A 254 -7.88 10.83 19.79
C THR A 254 -9.04 10.89 20.79
N ASN A 255 -8.90 10.23 21.94
CA ASN A 255 -9.98 9.96 22.88
C ASN A 255 -11.19 9.22 22.26
N ILE A 256 -10.98 8.51 21.15
CA ILE A 256 -11.99 7.74 20.41
C ILE A 256 -11.53 6.27 20.35
N GLU A 257 -12.45 5.34 20.57
CA GLU A 257 -12.19 3.94 20.27
C GLU A 257 -12.25 3.72 18.75
N ILE A 258 -11.34 2.91 18.18
CA ILE A 258 -11.35 2.62 16.72
C ILE A 258 -12.73 2.12 16.26
N ASN A 259 -13.41 1.34 17.10
CA ASN A 259 -14.73 0.81 16.80
C ASN A 259 -15.85 1.88 16.76
N GLU A 260 -15.56 3.12 17.14
CA GLU A 260 -16.49 4.25 17.10
C GLU A 260 -16.17 5.27 16.01
N LEU A 261 -14.98 5.22 15.40
CA LEU A 261 -14.53 6.21 14.41
C LEU A 261 -15.53 6.39 13.26
N HIS A 262 -16.16 5.30 12.80
CA HIS A 262 -17.18 5.33 11.73
C HIS A 262 -18.38 6.23 12.05
N LYS A 263 -18.70 6.47 13.33
CA LYS A 263 -19.83 7.31 13.76
C LYS A 263 -19.58 8.80 13.55
N PHE A 264 -18.34 9.20 13.29
CA PHE A 264 -17.92 10.61 13.19
C PHE A 264 -17.69 11.11 11.77
N ILE A 265 -17.72 10.21 10.79
CA ILE A 265 -17.40 10.50 9.39
C ILE A 265 -18.57 10.27 8.44
N ASN A 266 -19.73 9.90 8.99
CA ASN A 266 -21.00 9.73 8.27
C ASN A 266 -21.88 10.97 8.44
#